data_AF-A0A963RPI0-F1
#
_entry.id   AF-A0A963RPI0-F1
#
_cell.length_a   1.000
_cell.length_b   1.000
_cell.length_c   1.000
_cell.angle_alpha   90.00
_cell.angle_beta   90.00
_cell.angle_gamma   90.00
#
_symmetry.space_group_name_H-M   'P 1'
#
loop_
_entity.id
_entity.type
_entity.pdbx_description
1 polymer ?
#
loop_
_entity_poly.entity_id
_entity_poly.type
_entity_poly.pdbx_seq_one_letter_code
_entity_poly.pdbx_strand_id
1 'polypeptide(L)'
;DAPTALAPEEEDLRLLTHFAGRLGAIDTEPATLHDAVSGGNFGHAAYRLSLLALLADSQDSAPADGPIGAFMRLPLKVDFDTTLVDVGHDEIARISAGSIRRLRPHTTD
;
A
#
# COMPACT_ATOMS: atom_id res chain seq x y z
N ASP A 1 -22.18 -27.48 -6.87
CA ASP A 1 -20.92 -26.72 -6.96
C ASP A 1 -20.96 -25.51 -6.05
N ALA A 2 -20.31 -25.62 -4.88
CA ALA A 2 -19.97 -24.46 -4.08
C ALA A 2 -18.75 -23.79 -4.72
N PRO A 3 -18.68 -22.45 -4.80
CA PRO A 3 -17.53 -21.79 -5.41
C PRO A 3 -16.31 -22.12 -4.58
N THR A 4 -15.26 -22.63 -5.24
CA THR A 4 -13.92 -22.74 -4.66
C THR A 4 -13.45 -21.32 -4.35
N ALA A 5 -13.72 -20.85 -3.13
CA ALA A 5 -13.01 -19.70 -2.59
C ALA A 5 -11.52 -20.04 -2.72
N LEU A 6 -10.76 -19.20 -3.43
CA LEU A 6 -9.31 -19.34 -3.50
C LEU A 6 -8.77 -19.44 -2.07
N ALA A 7 -7.71 -20.22 -1.87
CA ALA A 7 -7.07 -20.27 -0.55
C ALA A 7 -6.73 -18.83 -0.13
N PRO A 8 -6.99 -18.41 1.13
CA PRO A 8 -6.82 -17.02 1.57
C PRO A 8 -5.44 -16.44 1.20
N GLU A 9 -4.42 -17.27 1.25
CA GLU A 9 -3.03 -16.94 0.91
C GLU A 9 -2.83 -16.56 -0.57
N GLU A 10 -3.54 -17.21 -1.50
CA GLU A 10 -3.45 -16.89 -2.93
C GLU A 10 -4.16 -15.57 -3.27
N GLU A 11 -5.26 -15.29 -2.58
CA GLU A 11 -5.99 -14.04 -2.72
C GLU A 11 -5.16 -12.85 -2.20
N ASP A 12 -4.55 -13.00 -1.03
CA ASP A 12 -3.65 -11.99 -0.45
C ASP A 12 -2.48 -11.67 -1.38
N LEU A 13 -1.86 -12.70 -1.99
CA LEU A 13 -0.77 -12.51 -2.95
C LEU A 13 -1.20 -11.76 -4.22
N ARG A 14 -2.43 -12.01 -4.71
CA ARG A 14 -3.00 -11.26 -5.84
C ARG A 14 -3.27 -9.80 -5.45
N LEU A 15 -3.82 -9.56 -4.27
CA LEU A 15 -4.08 -8.22 -3.74
C LEU A 15 -2.77 -7.43 -3.57
N LEU A 16 -1.75 -8.06 -2.98
CA LEU A 16 -0.41 -7.51 -2.84
C LEU A 16 0.17 -7.12 -4.20
N THR A 17 0.15 -8.05 -5.17
CA THR A 17 0.75 -7.83 -6.50
C THR A 17 0.05 -6.69 -7.24
N HIS A 18 -1.29 -6.67 -7.20
CA HIS A 18 -2.07 -5.60 -7.79
C HIS A 18 -1.78 -4.25 -7.14
N PHE A 19 -1.70 -4.22 -5.80
CA PHE A 19 -1.41 -3.00 -5.06
C PHE A 19 0.02 -2.50 -5.32
N ALA A 20 1.01 -3.39 -5.36
CA ALA A 20 2.39 -3.09 -5.72
C ALA A 20 2.48 -2.41 -7.10
N GLY A 21 1.75 -2.94 -8.09
CA GLY A 21 1.69 -2.35 -9.43
C GLY A 21 1.10 -0.93 -9.44
N ARG A 22 -0.01 -0.72 -8.70
CA ARG A 22 -0.61 0.62 -8.52
C ARG A 22 0.37 1.61 -7.87
N LEU A 23 1.05 1.19 -6.82
CA LEU A 23 2.03 2.05 -6.13
C LEU A 23 3.27 2.34 -7.00
N GLY A 24 3.72 1.35 -7.78
CA GLY A 24 4.86 1.50 -8.69
C GLY A 24 4.63 2.51 -9.82
N ALA A 25 3.36 2.73 -10.19
CA ALA A 25 2.92 3.74 -11.14
C ALA A 25 2.82 5.16 -10.55
N ILE A 26 3.09 5.35 -9.25
CA ILE A 26 3.23 6.68 -8.67
C ILE A 26 4.52 7.29 -9.21
N ASP A 27 4.37 8.29 -10.06
CA ASP A 27 5.46 9.02 -10.69
C ASP A 27 5.83 10.27 -9.88
N THR A 28 5.57 11.47 -10.41
CA THR A 28 6.10 12.73 -9.87
C THR A 28 5.18 13.40 -8.86
N GLU A 29 3.87 13.23 -9.00
CA GLU A 29 2.90 13.79 -8.05
C GLU A 29 2.67 12.84 -6.86
N PRO A 30 2.76 13.33 -5.61
CA PRO A 30 2.45 12.53 -4.44
C PRO A 30 1.00 12.03 -4.47
N ALA A 31 0.80 10.74 -4.24
CA ALA A 31 -0.53 10.19 -3.98
C ALA A 31 -0.90 10.43 -2.51
N THR A 32 -2.18 10.65 -2.24
CA THR A 32 -2.67 10.71 -0.87
C THR A 32 -2.86 9.30 -0.29
N LEU A 33 -2.76 9.18 1.03
CA LEU A 33 -2.99 7.89 1.68
C LEU A 33 -4.43 7.40 1.52
N HIS A 34 -5.41 8.29 1.58
CA HIS A 34 -6.82 7.91 1.43
C HIS A 34 -7.09 7.36 0.02
N ASP A 35 -6.62 8.02 -1.03
CA ASP A 35 -6.78 7.54 -2.41
C ASP A 35 -6.10 6.18 -2.63
N ALA A 36 -4.95 5.96 -1.99
CA ALA A 36 -4.23 4.71 -2.11
C ALA A 36 -4.95 3.53 -1.46
N VAL A 37 -5.61 3.73 -0.31
CA VAL A 37 -6.27 2.64 0.41
C VAL A 37 -7.75 2.47 0.07
N SER A 38 -8.38 3.43 -0.60
CA SER A 38 -9.76 3.31 -1.07
C SER A 38 -9.94 2.28 -2.19
N GLY A 39 -11.18 1.81 -2.33
CA GLY A 39 -11.72 0.88 -3.32
C GLY A 39 -12.00 -0.53 -2.79
N GLY A 40 -13.27 -0.95 -2.78
CA GLY A 40 -13.68 -2.32 -2.46
C GLY A 40 -14.40 -2.40 -1.12
N ASN A 41 -13.90 -3.24 -0.21
CA ASN A 41 -14.46 -3.40 1.14
C ASN A 41 -13.44 -2.96 2.21
N PHE A 42 -13.91 -2.84 3.45
CA PHE A 42 -13.07 -2.46 4.59
C PHE A 42 -11.85 -3.38 4.75
N GLY A 43 -12.01 -4.70 4.54
CA GLY A 43 -10.92 -5.67 4.66
C GLY A 43 -9.77 -5.39 3.68
N HIS A 44 -10.09 -5.12 2.42
CA HIS A 44 -9.09 -4.77 1.40
C HIS A 44 -8.40 -3.44 1.71
N ALA A 45 -9.14 -2.47 2.23
CA ALA A 45 -8.56 -1.18 2.62
C ALA A 45 -7.64 -1.31 3.84
N ALA A 46 -8.05 -2.09 4.86
CA ALA A 46 -7.24 -2.41 6.03
C ALA A 46 -5.96 -3.18 5.64
N TYR A 47 -6.07 -4.12 4.69
CA TYR A 47 -4.92 -4.85 4.15
C TYR A 47 -3.94 -3.93 3.41
N ARG A 48 -4.44 -3.03 2.54
CA ARG A 48 -3.57 -2.04 1.88
C ARG A 48 -2.89 -1.11 2.88
N LEU A 49 -3.60 -0.71 3.94
CA LEU A 49 -3.05 0.13 5.00
C LEU A 49 -1.93 -0.58 5.76
N SER A 50 -2.08 -1.87 6.10
CA SER A 50 -1.03 -2.64 6.77
C SER A 50 0.22 -2.80 5.88
N LEU A 51 0.04 -2.97 4.57
CA LEU A 51 1.14 -2.98 3.61
C LEU A 51 1.85 -1.63 3.52
N LEU A 52 1.12 -0.51 3.52
CA LEU A 52 1.73 0.82 3.55
C LEU A 52 2.51 1.08 4.84
N ALA A 53 2.02 0.58 5.98
CA ALA A 53 2.75 0.65 7.24
C ALA A 53 4.05 -0.18 7.19
N LEU A 54 3.99 -1.39 6.60
CA LEU A 54 5.17 -2.21 6.37
C LEU A 54 6.21 -1.52 5.47
N LEU A 55 5.75 -0.83 4.42
CA LEU A 55 6.63 -0.08 3.51
C LEU A 55 7.23 1.17 4.18
N ALA A 56 6.51 1.81 5.10
CA ALA A 56 7.07 2.93 5.87
C ALA A 56 8.17 2.48 6.85
N ASP A 57 8.07 1.25 7.35
CA ASP A 57 9.01 0.67 8.31
C ASP A 57 10.18 -0.08 7.64
N SER A 58 10.19 -0.23 6.32
CA SER A 58 11.10 -1.12 5.58
C SER A 58 12.56 -0.66 5.47
N GLN A 59 13.03 0.21 6.36
CA GLN A 59 14.33 0.86 6.27
C GLN A 59 15.52 -0.12 6.24
N ASP A 60 15.42 -1.31 6.87
CA ASP A 60 16.56 -2.25 6.97
C ASP A 60 16.19 -3.76 7.04
N SER A 61 14.95 -4.17 6.77
CA SER A 61 14.49 -5.56 7.08
C SER A 61 13.63 -6.22 6.01
N ALA A 62 13.77 -5.82 4.74
CA ALA A 62 13.07 -6.50 3.65
C ALA A 62 13.53 -7.97 3.54
N PRO A 63 12.61 -8.95 3.50
CA PRO A 63 12.95 -10.33 3.16
C PRO A 63 13.73 -10.39 1.84
N ALA A 64 14.70 -11.29 1.76
CA ALA A 64 15.54 -11.42 0.57
C ALA A 64 14.70 -11.72 -0.68
N ASP A 65 13.82 -12.73 -0.60
CA ASP A 65 13.04 -13.24 -1.72
C ASP A 65 11.53 -13.17 -1.50
N GLY A 66 10.80 -13.15 -2.62
CA GLY A 66 9.34 -13.20 -2.65
C GLY A 66 8.63 -11.86 -2.90
N PRO A 67 7.30 -11.89 -3.09
CA PRO A 67 6.53 -10.73 -3.50
C PRO A 67 6.46 -9.64 -2.42
N ILE A 68 6.51 -10.02 -1.13
CA ILE A 68 6.62 -9.06 -0.02
C ILE A 68 7.99 -8.35 -0.03
N GLY A 69 9.08 -9.09 -0.24
CA GLY A 69 10.41 -8.50 -0.36
C GLY A 69 10.51 -7.54 -1.55
N ALA A 70 9.92 -7.90 -2.70
CA ALA A 70 9.84 -7.02 -3.87
C ALA A 70 9.01 -5.76 -3.57
N PHE A 71 7.90 -5.90 -2.86
CA PHE A 71 7.06 -4.78 -2.42
C PHE A 71 7.81 -3.82 -1.49
N MET A 72 8.53 -4.34 -0.48
CA MET A 72 9.30 -3.53 0.46
C MET A 72 10.48 -2.78 -0.17
N ARG A 73 10.92 -3.19 -1.37
CA ARG A 73 11.98 -2.50 -2.13
C ARG A 73 11.44 -1.45 -3.10
N LEU A 74 10.13 -1.19 -3.12
CA LEU A 74 9.57 -0.11 -3.93
C LEU A 74 10.25 1.22 -3.55
N PRO A 75 10.66 2.04 -4.53
CA PRO A 75 11.36 3.31 -4.27
C PRO A 75 10.35 4.39 -3.87
N LEU A 76 9.61 4.14 -2.80
CA LEU A 76 8.53 4.99 -2.30
C LEU A 76 8.80 5.35 -0.85
N LYS A 77 8.42 6.57 -0.48
CA LYS A 77 8.32 7.02 0.89
C LYS A 77 6.86 7.20 1.24
N VAL A 78 6.46 6.58 2.33
CA VAL A 78 5.13 6.70 2.93
C VAL A 78 5.27 7.50 4.21
N ASP A 79 4.55 8.62 4.31
CA ASP A 79 4.44 9.39 5.55
C ASP A 79 2.98 9.37 6.03
N PHE A 80 2.81 9.08 7.31
CA PHE A 80 1.53 9.10 8.01
C PHE A 80 1.43 10.37 8.86
N ASP A 81 0.24 10.98 8.88
CA ASP A 81 -0.09 12.12 9.71
C ASP A 81 -1.12 11.70 10.78
N THR A 82 -1.23 12.48 11.86
CA THR A 82 -2.19 12.26 12.93
C THR A 82 -3.55 12.89 12.67
N THR A 83 -3.64 13.79 11.68
CA THR A 83 -4.86 14.44 11.22
C THR A 83 -5.78 13.42 10.57
N LEU A 84 -7.06 13.42 10.94
CA LEU A 84 -8.06 12.58 10.30
C LEU A 84 -8.73 13.32 9.15
N VAL A 85 -8.92 12.64 8.02
CA VAL A 85 -9.67 13.11 6.86
C VAL A 85 -10.89 12.24 6.63
N ASP A 86 -11.98 12.86 6.19
CA ASP A 86 -13.20 12.16 5.79
C ASP A 86 -12.98 11.45 4.46
N VAL A 87 -13.34 10.16 4.41
CA VAL A 87 -13.27 9.34 3.19
C VAL A 87 -14.68 9.10 2.65
N GLY A 88 -15.60 8.70 3.54
CA GLY A 88 -17.00 8.47 3.19
C GLY A 88 -17.23 7.34 2.18
N HIS A 89 -16.27 6.41 2.03
CA HIS A 89 -16.30 5.33 1.04
C HIS A 89 -15.74 4.02 1.63
N ASP A 90 -16.10 2.87 1.04
CA ASP A 90 -15.63 1.53 1.44
C ASP A 90 -15.81 1.20 2.93
N GLU A 91 -16.89 1.68 3.54
CA GLU A 91 -17.18 1.56 4.98
C GLU A 91 -16.19 2.32 5.89
N ILE A 92 -15.28 3.11 5.31
CA ILE A 92 -14.35 3.97 6.01
C ILE A 92 -14.95 5.37 6.14
N ALA A 93 -15.33 5.74 7.36
CA ALA A 93 -15.77 7.10 7.66
C ALA A 93 -14.60 8.09 7.60
N ARG A 94 -13.50 7.78 8.31
CA ARG A 94 -12.31 8.61 8.40
C ARG A 94 -11.03 7.79 8.42
N ILE A 95 -9.94 8.38 7.95
CA ILE A 95 -8.60 7.80 8.01
C ILE A 95 -7.56 8.87 8.33
N SER A 96 -6.41 8.47 8.88
CA SER A 96 -5.23 9.33 8.96
C SER A 96 -4.87 9.90 7.58
N ALA A 97 -4.59 11.19 7.52
CA ALA A 97 -3.95 11.79 6.38
C ALA A 97 -2.54 11.20 6.19
N GLY A 98 -2.02 11.35 5.00
CA GLY A 98 -0.70 10.85 4.67
C GLY A 98 -0.38 11.04 3.20
N SER A 99 0.89 10.85 2.86
CA SER A 99 1.37 10.98 1.50
C SER A 99 2.26 9.82 1.12
N ILE A 100 2.16 9.42 -0.14
CA ILE A 100 3.02 8.42 -0.76
C ILE A 100 3.71 9.12 -1.91
N ARG A 101 5.03 9.13 -1.91
CA ARG A 101 5.82 9.76 -2.97
C ARG A 101 6.96 8.89 -3.40
N ARG A 102 7.38 9.06 -4.66
CA ARG A 102 8.59 8.42 -5.15
C ARG A 102 9.82 8.99 -4.46
N LEU A 103 10.69 8.12 -3.98
CA LEU A 103 12.04 8.50 -3.58
C LEU A 103 12.77 8.94 -4.85
N ARG A 104 13.23 10.18 -4.88
CA ARG A 104 14.12 10.63 -5.95
C ARG A 104 15.42 9.81 -5.85
N PRO A 105 15.94 9.25 -6.95
CA PRO A 105 17.24 8.62 -6.92
C PRO A 105 18.24 9.66 -6.40
N HIS A 106 19.06 9.26 -5.43
CA HIS A 106 20.18 10.08 -5.00
C HIS A 106 21.12 10.23 -6.21
N THR A 107 21.05 11.35 -6.92
CA THR A 107 22.11 11.70 -7.87
C THR A 107 23.33 12.03 -7.02
N THR A 108 24.23 11.07 -6.89
CA THR A 108 25.60 11.35 -6.45
C THR A 108 26.24 12.16 -7.56
N ASP A 109 26.48 13.44 -7.29
CA ASP A 109 27.37 14.31 -8.09
C ASP A 109 28.82 13.82 -7.91
#